data_AF-A0A4R2PJJ2-F1
#
_entry.id   AF-A0A4R2PJJ2-F1
#
_cell.length_a   1.000
_cell.length_b   1.000
_cell.length_c   1.000
_cell.angle_alpha   90.00
_cell.angle_beta   90.00
_cell.angle_gamma   90.00
#
_symmetry.space_group_name_H-M   'P 1'
#
loop_
_entity.id
_entity.type
_entity.pdbx_description
1 polymer ?
#
loop_
_entity_poly.entity_id
_entity_poly.type
_entity_poly.pdbx_seq_one_letter_code
_entity_poly.pdbx_strand_id
1 'polypeptide(L)'
;MYAVSDVGGGGIAPTRTITATAATDPQVAEAVDRTLEATRFGQPGDGAQAAYQVADTMTRTDLSEEQKDAYIAEIIRLAGSGIGATRCIDSRTSEKLLKGLDDIGQAWTGPATPALRDQVEAAVWRGVADGRLGADQLYALVKEPGSHGARQLLSEVRDGVALSQVAQRLTADARAQGYDIDAYQTGPQTLVAAADVATMAARNGSRAGANTVLAEIARNGDRPVAGETMTLTDAMMATTVGGGQWNTLYERDGFHALSGLLSAATPDARNQPALDSLFASLVRSGGEGFVGGIDEGGDRGGALDQLGRYFNANVGRLAETDWRKANTGDLHHGLVRDFMRHVMLDPSYGDVGATQEALASVLSGLATRIDDTGASADARLTAATTLGAVMGSLEQAGADYIAQAKGDAEAKVALVRQFTDVVTDKFVGKLKAQLPEVAQDGAGSAAGSVVDAMWQRLVDWQASAASGHVDETTGGLVDLTRAIRDSISGLDAAYLNGFDTREDLYHDE
;
A
#
# COMPACT_ATOMS: atom_id res chain seq x y z
N MET A 1 -23.51 -1.12 -25.90
CA MET A 1 -23.73 0.21 -25.29
C MET A 1 -24.81 0.03 -24.24
N TYR A 2 -24.43 -0.37 -23.03
CA TYR A 2 -25.29 -0.40 -21.85
C TYR A 2 -24.57 0.42 -20.79
N ALA A 3 -25.18 1.54 -20.43
CA ALA A 3 -24.69 2.42 -19.39
C ALA A 3 -24.90 1.74 -18.04
N VAL A 4 -23.79 1.48 -17.33
CA VAL A 4 -23.81 1.23 -15.89
C VAL A 4 -23.85 2.61 -15.25
N SER A 5 -25.04 3.03 -14.84
CA SER A 5 -25.23 4.22 -14.02
C SER A 5 -24.87 3.86 -12.58
N ASP A 6 -23.68 4.26 -12.16
CA ASP A 6 -23.23 4.22 -10.78
C ASP A 6 -23.88 5.40 -10.03
N VAL A 7 -25.04 5.14 -9.42
CA VAL A 7 -25.74 6.11 -8.56
C VAL A 7 -25.88 5.48 -7.19
N GLY A 8 -25.33 6.17 -6.19
CA GLY A 8 -25.24 5.71 -4.82
C GLY A 8 -26.55 5.21 -4.25
N GLY A 9 -26.46 4.10 -3.52
CA GLY A 9 -27.53 3.56 -2.70
C GLY A 9 -26.94 2.47 -1.84
N GLY A 10 -27.08 2.60 -0.51
CA GLY A 10 -26.77 1.57 0.48
C GLY A 10 -27.67 0.35 0.29
N GLY A 11 -27.41 -0.41 -0.76
CA GLY A 11 -28.04 -1.70 -0.99
C GLY A 11 -27.43 -2.72 -0.04
N ILE A 12 -28.21 -3.16 0.93
CA ILE A 12 -27.91 -4.38 1.69
C ILE A 12 -27.83 -5.50 0.65
N ALA A 13 -26.62 -5.98 0.38
CA ALA A 13 -26.40 -7.15 -0.46
C ALA A 13 -27.18 -8.32 0.16
N PRO A 14 -27.79 -9.20 -0.64
CA PRO A 14 -28.59 -10.30 -0.13
C PRO A 14 -27.75 -11.13 0.84
N THR A 15 -28.19 -11.20 2.09
CA THR A 15 -27.61 -12.08 3.11
C THR A 15 -27.66 -13.50 2.56
N ARG A 16 -26.50 -14.06 2.19
CA ARG A 16 -26.40 -15.50 1.87
C ARG A 16 -27.00 -16.24 3.06
N THR A 17 -28.03 -17.04 2.81
CA THR A 17 -28.62 -17.89 3.83
C THR A 17 -27.54 -18.83 4.31
N ILE A 18 -27.15 -18.71 5.58
CA ILE A 18 -26.18 -19.61 6.19
C ILE A 18 -26.77 -21.01 6.09
N THR A 19 -26.11 -21.88 5.35
CA THR A 19 -26.44 -23.30 5.37
C THR A 19 -26.06 -23.75 6.78
N ALA A 20 -27.06 -24.07 7.60
CA ALA A 20 -26.80 -24.78 8.84
C ALA A 20 -25.93 -25.98 8.46
N THR A 21 -24.71 -26.05 9.00
CA THR A 21 -23.88 -27.25 8.87
C THR A 21 -24.74 -28.44 9.24
N ALA A 22 -24.50 -29.56 8.57
CA ALA A 22 -24.98 -30.86 8.95
C ALA A 22 -24.66 -31.13 10.43
N ALA A 23 -25.52 -30.64 11.33
CA ALA A 23 -25.56 -31.01 12.72
C ALA A 23 -26.16 -32.40 12.73
N THR A 24 -25.33 -33.40 12.47
CA THR A 24 -25.65 -34.82 12.66
C THR A 24 -24.43 -35.72 12.65
N ASP A 25 -23.25 -35.27 12.19
CA ASP A 25 -22.06 -36.12 12.21
C ASP A 25 -21.52 -36.30 13.66
N PRO A 26 -21.59 -37.52 14.23
CA PRO A 26 -21.16 -37.75 15.60
C PRO A 26 -19.65 -37.53 15.81
N GLN A 27 -18.83 -37.78 14.79
CA GLN A 27 -17.37 -37.62 14.90
C GLN A 27 -16.98 -36.14 14.96
N VAL A 28 -17.68 -35.28 14.21
CA VAL A 28 -17.51 -33.83 14.27
C VAL A 28 -17.97 -33.31 15.63
N ALA A 29 -19.14 -33.74 16.11
CA ALA A 29 -19.65 -33.33 17.42
C ALA A 29 -18.69 -33.70 18.56
N GLU A 30 -18.16 -34.93 18.54
CA GLU A 30 -17.19 -35.40 19.53
C GLU A 30 -15.87 -34.62 19.49
N ALA A 31 -15.39 -34.25 18.29
CA ALA A 31 -14.20 -33.42 18.14
C ALA A 31 -14.40 -31.99 18.69
N VAL A 32 -15.57 -31.40 18.43
CA VAL A 32 -15.97 -30.11 19.02
C VAL A 32 -16.01 -30.23 20.55
N ASP A 33 -16.65 -31.27 21.09
CA ASP A 33 -16.75 -31.50 22.53
C ASP A 33 -15.39 -31.66 23.19
N ARG A 34 -14.45 -32.40 22.57
CA ARG A 34 -13.06 -32.50 23.05
C ARG A 34 -12.36 -31.15 23.08
N THR A 35 -12.58 -30.32 22.07
CA THR A 35 -12.00 -28.97 22.00
C THR A 35 -12.56 -28.08 23.12
N LEU A 36 -13.88 -28.12 23.33
CA LEU A 36 -14.55 -27.37 24.40
C LEU A 36 -14.18 -27.87 25.80
N GLU A 37 -13.93 -29.17 25.98
CA GLU A 37 -13.44 -29.68 27.26
C GLU A 37 -12.02 -29.17 27.54
N ALA A 38 -11.16 -29.11 26.52
CA ALA A 38 -9.79 -28.63 26.67
C ALA A 38 -9.71 -27.15 27.09
N THR A 39 -10.65 -26.30 26.66
CA THR A 39 -10.69 -24.89 27.08
C THR A 39 -11.04 -24.70 28.57
N ARG A 40 -11.55 -25.74 29.25
CA ARG A 40 -11.75 -25.69 30.71
C ARG A 40 -10.43 -25.64 31.48
N PHE A 41 -9.34 -26.10 30.87
CA PHE A 41 -7.99 -26.07 31.45
C PHE A 41 -7.22 -24.81 30.99
N GLY A 42 -6.21 -24.41 31.75
CA GLY A 42 -5.42 -23.20 31.47
C GLY A 42 -6.02 -21.91 32.05
N GLN A 43 -5.19 -20.86 32.10
CA GLN A 43 -5.57 -19.56 32.65
C GLN A 43 -6.67 -18.90 31.80
N PRO A 44 -7.50 -18.01 32.38
CA PRO A 44 -8.32 -17.11 31.57
C PRO A 44 -7.46 -16.36 30.54
N GLY A 45 -7.86 -16.36 29.27
CA GLY A 45 -7.10 -15.74 28.17
C GLY A 45 -6.01 -16.60 27.52
N ASP A 46 -5.80 -17.85 27.95
CA ASP A 46 -4.90 -18.81 27.29
C ASP A 46 -5.61 -19.55 26.15
N GLY A 47 -5.08 -19.44 24.93
CA GLY A 47 -5.60 -20.10 23.72
C GLY A 47 -4.89 -21.41 23.38
N ALA A 48 -3.78 -21.74 24.05
CA ALA A 48 -2.89 -22.84 23.64
C ALA A 48 -3.58 -24.20 23.64
N GLN A 49 -4.48 -24.46 24.59
CA GLN A 49 -5.21 -25.73 24.66
C GLN A 49 -6.21 -25.88 23.51
N ALA A 50 -6.88 -24.79 23.13
CA ALA A 50 -7.75 -24.79 21.96
C ALA A 50 -6.94 -25.00 20.68
N ALA A 51 -5.83 -24.28 20.52
CA ALA A 51 -4.92 -24.43 19.39
C ALA A 51 -4.40 -25.87 19.25
N TYR A 52 -4.00 -26.49 20.36
CA TYR A 52 -3.54 -27.88 20.39
C TYR A 52 -4.63 -28.87 19.95
N GLN A 53 -5.86 -28.72 20.44
CA GLN A 53 -6.95 -29.63 20.05
C GLN A 53 -7.37 -29.48 18.59
N VAL A 54 -7.32 -28.25 18.07
CA VAL A 54 -7.50 -28.00 16.63
C VAL A 54 -6.39 -28.69 15.85
N ALA A 55 -5.13 -28.54 16.27
CA ALA A 55 -4.00 -29.21 15.64
C ALA A 55 -4.17 -30.74 15.59
N ASP A 56 -4.49 -31.36 16.74
CA ASP A 56 -4.74 -32.80 16.83
C ASP A 56 -5.87 -33.22 15.88
N THR A 57 -6.99 -32.50 15.91
CA THR A 57 -8.17 -32.79 15.07
C THR A 57 -7.86 -32.67 13.58
N MET A 58 -7.07 -31.68 13.15
CA MET A 58 -6.71 -31.49 11.75
C MET A 58 -5.77 -32.59 11.24
N THR A 59 -4.99 -33.22 12.11
CA THR A 59 -4.10 -34.34 11.74
C THR A 59 -4.78 -35.72 11.70
N ARG A 60 -6.00 -35.84 12.24
CA ARG A 60 -6.75 -37.10 12.26
C ARG A 60 -7.01 -37.64 10.86
N THR A 61 -6.69 -38.91 10.64
CA THR A 61 -6.91 -39.63 9.37
C THR A 61 -8.28 -40.29 9.30
N ASP A 62 -8.98 -40.41 10.44
CA ASP A 62 -10.34 -40.95 10.53
C ASP A 62 -11.42 -39.91 10.25
N LEU A 63 -11.04 -38.63 10.05
CA LEU A 63 -11.92 -37.55 9.60
C LEU A 63 -11.65 -37.21 8.14
N SER A 64 -12.72 -37.09 7.35
CA SER A 64 -12.68 -36.56 5.99
C SER A 64 -12.39 -35.05 5.98
N GLU A 65 -12.01 -34.50 4.83
CA GLU A 65 -11.82 -33.06 4.66
C GLU A 65 -13.11 -32.28 4.97
N GLU A 66 -14.26 -32.78 4.51
CA GLU A 66 -15.56 -32.16 4.79
C GLU A 66 -15.91 -32.15 6.29
N GLN A 67 -15.55 -33.22 7.02
CA GLN A 67 -15.73 -33.28 8.47
C GLN A 67 -14.80 -32.29 9.20
N LYS A 68 -13.56 -32.11 8.72
CA LYS A 68 -12.62 -31.12 9.26
C LYS A 68 -13.11 -29.69 8.99
N ASP A 69 -13.64 -29.42 7.80
CA ASP A 69 -14.23 -28.12 7.47
C ASP A 69 -15.45 -27.81 8.32
N ALA A 70 -16.33 -28.80 8.54
CA ALA A 70 -17.49 -28.66 9.41
C ALA A 70 -17.07 -28.42 10.88
N TYR A 71 -16.02 -29.09 11.35
CA TYR A 71 -15.42 -28.87 12.66
C TYR A 71 -14.91 -27.42 12.80
N ILE A 72 -14.07 -26.94 11.88
CA ILE A 72 -13.55 -25.57 11.92
C ILE A 72 -14.68 -24.54 11.86
N ALA A 73 -15.67 -24.73 10.99
CA ALA A 73 -16.81 -23.82 10.91
C ALA A 73 -17.58 -23.73 12.23
N GLU A 74 -17.77 -24.85 12.93
CA GLU A 74 -18.45 -24.86 14.22
C GLU A 74 -17.61 -24.22 15.33
N ILE A 75 -16.30 -24.47 15.37
CA ILE A 75 -15.38 -23.80 16.30
C ILE A 75 -15.46 -22.27 16.13
N ILE A 76 -15.48 -21.77 14.89
CA ILE A 76 -15.58 -20.34 14.58
C ILE A 76 -16.93 -19.76 15.03
N ARG A 77 -18.04 -20.47 14.81
CA ARG A 77 -19.37 -20.00 15.26
C ARG A 77 -19.46 -19.91 16.78
N LEU A 78 -18.93 -20.91 17.48
CA LEU A 78 -18.86 -20.94 18.93
C LEU A 78 -17.96 -19.80 19.45
N ALA A 79 -16.79 -19.62 18.84
CA ALA A 79 -15.83 -18.58 19.22
C ALA A 79 -16.40 -17.17 19.06
N GLY A 80 -17.09 -16.88 17.96
CA GLY A 80 -17.34 -15.52 17.53
C GLY A 80 -18.66 -14.86 17.98
N SER A 81 -19.78 -15.57 17.85
CA SER A 81 -21.11 -14.94 17.96
C SER A 81 -22.23 -15.84 18.45
N GLY A 82 -22.03 -17.16 18.51
CA GLY A 82 -23.10 -18.13 18.76
C GLY A 82 -24.17 -18.18 17.67
N ILE A 83 -24.09 -17.32 16.63
CA ILE A 83 -25.07 -17.24 15.54
C ILE A 83 -24.92 -18.48 14.66
N GLY A 84 -25.98 -19.28 14.60
CA GLY A 84 -26.01 -20.54 13.84
C GLY A 84 -25.17 -21.66 14.45
N ALA A 85 -24.65 -21.48 15.67
CA ALA A 85 -23.96 -22.55 16.40
C ALA A 85 -24.97 -23.61 16.83
N THR A 86 -24.52 -24.86 16.89
CA THR A 86 -25.33 -26.00 17.33
C THR A 86 -25.61 -25.98 18.84
N ARG A 87 -24.87 -25.14 19.59
CA ARG A 87 -24.91 -25.05 21.06
C ARG A 87 -24.42 -23.69 21.55
N CYS A 88 -24.76 -23.36 22.80
CA CYS A 88 -24.29 -22.15 23.49
C CYS A 88 -23.10 -22.46 24.39
N ILE A 89 -22.13 -21.54 24.45
CA ILE A 89 -20.96 -21.61 25.35
C ILE A 89 -20.81 -20.30 26.14
N ASP A 90 -20.06 -20.32 27.24
CA ASP A 90 -19.76 -19.11 28.01
C ASP A 90 -18.71 -18.22 27.34
N SER A 91 -18.63 -16.96 27.77
CA SER A 91 -17.71 -15.96 27.21
C SER A 91 -16.25 -16.35 27.37
N ARG A 92 -15.88 -16.96 28.50
CA ARG A 92 -14.52 -17.43 28.76
C ARG A 92 -14.10 -18.50 27.75
N THR A 93 -14.99 -19.41 27.41
CA THR A 93 -14.74 -20.46 26.42
C THR A 93 -14.63 -19.84 25.03
N SER A 94 -15.51 -18.91 24.68
CA SER A 94 -15.46 -18.17 23.41
C SER A 94 -14.14 -17.41 23.24
N GLU A 95 -13.68 -16.69 24.27
CA GLU A 95 -12.39 -15.98 24.28
C GLU A 95 -11.20 -16.91 24.06
N LYS A 96 -11.17 -18.08 24.71
CA LYS A 96 -10.10 -19.07 24.53
C LYS A 96 -10.08 -19.67 23.14
N LEU A 97 -11.24 -19.92 22.54
CA LEU A 97 -11.32 -20.40 21.16
C LEU A 97 -10.81 -19.33 20.19
N LEU A 98 -11.21 -18.06 20.36
CA LEU A 98 -10.70 -16.95 19.55
C LEU A 98 -9.19 -16.83 19.68
N LYS A 99 -8.65 -16.89 20.91
CA LYS A 99 -7.20 -16.82 21.13
C LYS A 99 -6.46 -18.01 20.53
N GLY A 100 -7.01 -19.22 20.61
CA GLY A 100 -6.41 -20.40 19.99
C GLY A 100 -6.36 -20.30 18.46
N LEU A 101 -7.40 -19.76 17.83
CA LEU A 101 -7.41 -19.49 16.39
C LEU A 101 -6.39 -18.40 16.01
N ASP A 102 -6.26 -17.35 16.82
CA ASP A 102 -5.22 -16.34 16.66
C ASP A 102 -3.80 -16.95 16.77
N ASP A 103 -3.55 -17.81 17.77
CA ASP A 103 -2.26 -18.48 17.95
C ASP A 103 -1.91 -19.40 16.76
N ILE A 104 -2.90 -20.10 16.20
CA ILE A 104 -2.73 -20.89 14.97
C ILE A 104 -2.36 -19.99 13.80
N GLY A 105 -3.06 -18.86 13.62
CA GLY A 105 -2.78 -17.90 12.57
C GLY A 105 -1.38 -17.28 12.64
N GLN A 106 -0.88 -17.05 13.85
CA GLN A 106 0.49 -16.58 14.11
C GLN A 106 1.57 -17.66 13.93
N ALA A 107 1.16 -18.93 13.77
CA ALA A 107 2.07 -20.07 13.66
C ALA A 107 3.09 -20.20 14.82
N TRP A 108 2.72 -19.77 16.02
CA TRP A 108 3.62 -19.45 17.14
C TRP A 108 4.47 -20.63 17.69
N THR A 109 4.24 -21.89 17.28
CA THR A 109 4.97 -23.06 17.82
C THR A 109 5.36 -24.16 16.80
N GLY A 110 6.66 -24.28 16.50
CA GLY A 110 7.28 -25.45 15.84
C GLY A 110 7.20 -25.50 14.30
N PRO A 111 7.85 -26.48 13.63
CA PRO A 111 7.87 -26.56 12.17
C PRO A 111 6.55 -27.06 11.55
N ALA A 112 5.61 -27.58 12.34
CA ALA A 112 4.30 -28.06 11.88
C ALA A 112 3.22 -26.94 11.84
N THR A 113 3.47 -25.77 12.44
CA THR A 113 2.47 -24.70 12.53
C THR A 113 2.12 -24.01 11.21
N PRO A 114 3.03 -23.78 10.24
CA PRO A 114 2.63 -23.23 8.95
C PRO A 114 1.64 -24.14 8.21
N ALA A 115 1.91 -25.46 8.19
CA ALA A 115 1.02 -26.43 7.55
C ALA A 115 -0.36 -26.51 8.25
N LEU A 116 -0.40 -26.37 9.58
CA LEU A 116 -1.67 -26.28 10.30
C LEU A 116 -2.43 -25.01 9.93
N ARG A 117 -1.75 -23.86 9.92
CA ARG A 117 -2.33 -22.58 9.54
C ARG A 117 -2.94 -22.66 8.14
N ASP A 118 -2.18 -23.17 7.16
CA ASP A 118 -2.64 -23.31 5.78
C ASP A 118 -3.87 -24.24 5.67
N GLN A 119 -3.91 -25.33 6.47
CA GLN A 119 -5.08 -26.21 6.56
C GLN A 119 -6.31 -25.49 7.14
N VAL A 120 -6.14 -24.68 8.18
CA VAL A 120 -7.23 -23.91 8.79
C VAL A 120 -7.69 -22.78 7.86
N GLU A 121 -6.77 -22.04 7.23
CA GLU A 121 -7.07 -21.05 6.17
C GLU A 121 -7.94 -21.66 5.06
N ALA A 122 -7.53 -22.83 4.54
CA ALA A 122 -8.27 -23.54 3.51
C ALA A 122 -9.67 -23.99 4.00
N ALA A 123 -9.78 -24.43 5.25
CA ALA A 123 -11.05 -24.83 5.85
C ALA A 123 -12.00 -23.63 6.07
N VAL A 124 -11.47 -22.46 6.48
CA VAL A 124 -12.25 -21.21 6.56
C VAL A 124 -12.76 -20.82 5.19
N TRP A 125 -11.90 -20.83 4.17
CA TRP A 125 -12.28 -20.53 2.80
C TRP A 125 -13.40 -21.46 2.31
N ARG A 126 -13.23 -22.79 2.39
CA ARG A 126 -14.26 -23.76 1.98
C ARG A 126 -15.55 -23.60 2.80
N GLY A 127 -15.43 -23.29 4.09
CA GLY A 127 -16.57 -22.97 4.95
C GLY A 127 -17.38 -21.77 4.45
N VAL A 128 -16.72 -20.72 3.95
CA VAL A 128 -17.40 -19.57 3.33
C VAL A 128 -17.99 -19.95 1.96
N ALA A 129 -17.23 -20.67 1.13
CA ALA A 129 -17.67 -21.10 -0.20
C ALA A 129 -18.94 -21.98 -0.14
N ASP A 130 -19.04 -22.85 0.86
CA ASP A 130 -20.18 -23.75 1.09
C ASP A 130 -21.32 -23.08 1.88
N GLY A 131 -21.16 -21.81 2.27
CA GLY A 131 -22.17 -21.05 3.02
C GLY A 131 -22.29 -21.46 4.50
N ARG A 132 -21.34 -22.22 5.04
CA ARG A 132 -21.26 -22.56 6.47
C ARG A 132 -20.84 -21.34 7.31
N LEU A 133 -20.00 -20.49 6.75
CA LEU A 133 -19.50 -19.25 7.35
C LEU A 133 -19.95 -18.03 6.54
N GLY A 134 -20.37 -16.97 7.24
CA GLY A 134 -20.72 -15.69 6.64
C GLY A 134 -19.98 -14.53 7.31
N ALA A 135 -20.31 -13.31 6.88
CA ALA A 135 -19.66 -12.09 7.37
C ALA A 135 -19.72 -11.93 8.90
N ASP A 136 -20.78 -12.40 9.55
CA ASP A 136 -20.90 -12.37 11.02
C ASP A 136 -19.84 -13.23 11.71
N GLN A 137 -19.60 -14.43 11.20
CA GLN A 137 -18.60 -15.35 11.74
C GLN A 137 -17.19 -14.84 11.45
N LEU A 138 -16.94 -14.36 10.22
CA LEU A 138 -15.64 -13.80 9.85
C LEU A 138 -15.31 -12.55 10.66
N TYR A 139 -16.26 -11.63 10.84
CA TYR A 139 -16.08 -10.45 11.67
C TYR A 139 -15.75 -10.83 13.10
N ALA A 140 -16.47 -11.80 13.64
CA ALA A 140 -16.28 -12.17 15.03
C ALA A 140 -14.91 -12.80 15.34
N LEU A 141 -14.22 -13.34 14.33
CA LEU A 141 -12.83 -13.78 14.45
C LEU A 141 -11.85 -12.61 14.62
N VAL A 142 -12.16 -11.46 14.03
CA VAL A 142 -11.21 -10.34 13.89
C VAL A 142 -11.66 -9.06 14.58
N LYS A 143 -12.77 -9.10 15.33
CA LYS A 143 -13.37 -7.94 16.01
C LYS A 143 -12.48 -7.37 17.12
N GLU A 144 -11.64 -8.23 17.72
CA GLU A 144 -10.74 -7.81 18.81
C GLU A 144 -9.50 -7.11 18.22
N PRO A 145 -9.09 -5.96 18.79
CA PRO A 145 -7.84 -5.31 18.42
C PRO A 145 -6.64 -6.28 18.53
N GLY A 146 -5.71 -6.22 17.58
CA GLY A 146 -4.49 -7.03 17.63
C GLY A 146 -4.65 -8.50 17.21
N SER A 147 -5.79 -8.90 16.62
CA SER A 147 -6.07 -10.26 16.13
C SER A 147 -5.34 -10.62 14.81
N HIS A 148 -4.03 -10.37 14.73
CA HIS A 148 -3.22 -10.54 13.52
C HIS A 148 -3.25 -11.97 12.97
N GLY A 149 -3.21 -12.97 13.84
CA GLY A 149 -3.28 -14.36 13.43
C GLY A 149 -4.68 -14.73 12.93
N ALA A 150 -5.73 -14.30 13.63
CA ALA A 150 -7.09 -14.56 13.16
C ALA A 150 -7.37 -13.88 11.81
N ARG A 151 -6.80 -12.69 11.57
CA ARG A 151 -6.82 -12.04 10.24
C ARG A 151 -6.07 -12.86 9.19
N GLN A 152 -4.95 -13.49 9.57
CA GLN A 152 -4.21 -14.40 8.69
C GLN A 152 -5.08 -15.55 8.19
N LEU A 153 -5.94 -16.10 9.06
CA LEU A 153 -6.88 -17.16 8.67
C LEU A 153 -7.91 -16.75 7.58
N LEU A 154 -8.03 -15.44 7.27
CA LEU A 154 -8.92 -14.91 6.23
C LEU A 154 -8.25 -14.77 4.86
N SER A 155 -6.93 -15.01 4.74
CA SER A 155 -6.11 -14.81 3.52
C SER A 155 -6.70 -15.45 2.26
N GLU A 156 -7.20 -16.69 2.38
CA GLU A 156 -7.72 -17.50 1.28
C GLU A 156 -9.22 -17.26 1.02
N VAL A 157 -9.90 -16.46 1.83
CA VAL A 157 -11.33 -16.19 1.65
C VAL A 157 -11.53 -15.35 0.40
N ARG A 158 -12.28 -15.90 -0.58
CA ARG A 158 -12.54 -15.23 -1.87
C ARG A 158 -13.91 -14.55 -1.98
N ASP A 159 -14.72 -14.61 -0.94
CA ASP A 159 -15.99 -13.86 -0.91
C ASP A 159 -15.71 -12.40 -0.55
N GLY A 160 -15.43 -11.59 -1.58
CA GLY A 160 -15.14 -10.17 -1.41
C GLY A 160 -16.29 -9.38 -0.77
N VAL A 161 -17.55 -9.80 -0.96
CA VAL A 161 -18.71 -9.13 -0.35
C VAL A 161 -18.72 -9.37 1.15
N ALA A 162 -18.53 -10.63 1.59
CA ALA A 162 -18.46 -10.96 3.01
C ALA A 162 -17.30 -10.22 3.70
N LEU A 163 -16.10 -10.25 3.12
CA LEU A 163 -14.95 -9.53 3.67
C LEU A 163 -15.18 -8.01 3.70
N SER A 164 -15.82 -7.45 2.68
CA SER A 164 -16.16 -6.02 2.65
C SER A 164 -17.12 -5.63 3.78
N GLN A 165 -18.08 -6.50 4.14
CA GLN A 165 -18.97 -6.27 5.28
C GLN A 165 -18.21 -6.33 6.60
N VAL A 166 -17.25 -7.25 6.74
CA VAL A 166 -16.37 -7.31 7.92
C VAL A 166 -15.58 -6.01 8.06
N ALA A 167 -14.93 -5.53 7.00
CA ALA A 167 -14.16 -4.28 7.02
C ALA A 167 -15.00 -3.06 7.42
N GLN A 168 -16.24 -2.96 6.91
CA GLN A 168 -17.16 -1.88 7.26
C GLN A 168 -17.56 -1.90 8.73
N ARG A 169 -17.77 -3.09 9.31
CA ARG A 169 -18.07 -3.25 10.73
C ARG A 169 -16.89 -2.87 11.60
N LEU A 170 -15.68 -3.34 11.26
CA LEU A 170 -14.46 -2.94 11.95
C LEU A 170 -14.25 -1.41 11.90
N THR A 171 -14.57 -0.77 10.78
CA THR A 171 -14.52 0.70 10.67
C THR A 171 -15.52 1.38 11.61
N ALA A 172 -16.73 0.82 11.73
CA ALA A 172 -17.74 1.34 12.66
C ALA A 172 -17.29 1.16 14.12
N ASP A 173 -16.68 0.03 14.47
CA ASP A 173 -16.16 -0.22 15.80
C ASP A 173 -14.95 0.65 16.13
N ALA A 174 -14.04 0.85 15.17
CA ALA A 174 -12.91 1.76 15.33
C ALA A 174 -13.39 3.17 15.69
N ARG A 175 -14.44 3.64 15.03
CA ARG A 175 -15.08 4.93 15.35
C ARG A 175 -15.70 4.93 16.75
N ALA A 176 -16.35 3.83 17.15
CA ALA A 176 -17.00 3.71 18.46
C ALA A 176 -15.98 3.62 19.62
N GLN A 177 -14.84 2.98 19.37
CA GLN A 177 -13.71 2.90 20.30
C GLN A 177 -13.00 4.24 20.46
N GLY A 178 -13.03 5.08 19.42
CA GLY A 178 -12.34 6.36 19.35
C GLY A 178 -10.87 6.21 18.97
N TYR A 179 -10.22 7.33 18.67
CA TYR A 179 -8.85 7.35 18.12
C TYR A 179 -7.77 7.86 19.06
N ASP A 180 -8.14 8.50 20.17
CA ASP A 180 -7.20 9.12 21.13
C ASP A 180 -6.46 8.06 21.95
N ILE A 181 -5.18 7.83 21.61
CA ILE A 181 -4.31 6.85 22.25
C ILE A 181 -3.95 7.28 23.67
N ASP A 182 -3.82 8.59 23.94
CA ASP A 182 -3.57 9.10 25.29
C ASP A 182 -4.76 8.82 26.23
N ALA A 183 -5.96 8.69 25.64
CA ALA A 183 -7.17 8.21 26.31
C ALA A 183 -7.34 6.67 26.29
N TYR A 184 -6.30 5.91 25.93
CA TYR A 184 -6.29 4.43 25.82
C TYR A 184 -7.32 3.88 24.81
N GLN A 185 -7.67 4.65 23.79
CA GLN A 185 -8.60 4.21 22.75
C GLN A 185 -7.89 3.31 21.73
N THR A 186 -8.56 2.24 21.29
CA THR A 186 -7.99 1.20 20.41
C THR A 186 -8.41 1.33 18.94
N GLY A 187 -9.15 2.39 18.59
CA GLY A 187 -9.65 2.59 17.23
C GLY A 187 -8.59 2.58 16.14
N PRO A 188 -7.35 3.12 16.32
CA PRO A 188 -6.32 3.04 15.28
C PRO A 188 -5.97 1.57 14.94
N GLN A 189 -5.88 0.71 15.96
CA GLN A 189 -5.57 -0.71 15.76
C GLN A 189 -6.70 -1.46 15.04
N THR A 190 -7.95 -1.18 15.42
CA THR A 190 -9.13 -1.73 14.75
C THR A 190 -9.27 -1.22 13.31
N LEU A 191 -8.86 0.02 13.05
CA LEU A 191 -8.89 0.59 11.70
C LEU A 191 -7.81 -0.03 10.80
N VAL A 192 -6.65 -0.42 11.35
CA VAL A 192 -5.63 -1.22 10.63
C VAL A 192 -6.19 -2.59 10.25
N ALA A 193 -6.87 -3.26 11.19
CA ALA A 193 -7.56 -4.52 10.89
C ALA A 193 -8.61 -4.34 9.79
N ALA A 194 -9.38 -3.25 9.82
CA ALA A 194 -10.35 -2.91 8.79
C ALA A 194 -9.70 -2.70 7.41
N ALA A 195 -8.57 -1.99 7.35
CA ALA A 195 -7.81 -1.72 6.13
C ALA A 195 -7.26 -2.99 5.48
N ASP A 196 -6.73 -3.91 6.28
CA ASP A 196 -6.23 -5.20 5.80
C ASP A 196 -7.36 -6.07 5.23
N VAL A 197 -8.46 -6.24 5.99
CA VAL A 197 -9.64 -7.00 5.52
C VAL A 197 -10.27 -6.35 4.29
N ALA A 198 -10.29 -5.02 4.21
CA ALA A 198 -10.73 -4.31 3.01
C ALA A 198 -9.83 -4.58 1.80
N THR A 199 -8.53 -4.68 2.00
CA THR A 199 -7.57 -5.02 0.94
C THR A 199 -7.80 -6.45 0.43
N MET A 200 -8.02 -7.42 1.33
CA MET A 200 -8.43 -8.77 0.95
C MET A 200 -9.77 -8.79 0.19
N ALA A 201 -10.75 -7.99 0.63
CA ALA A 201 -12.03 -7.86 -0.05
C ALA A 201 -11.88 -7.32 -1.49
N ALA A 202 -11.01 -6.32 -1.68
CA ALA A 202 -10.78 -5.69 -2.98
C ALA A 202 -10.04 -6.62 -3.95
N ARG A 203 -9.07 -7.41 -3.47
CA ARG A 203 -8.43 -8.48 -4.26
C ARG A 203 -9.45 -9.48 -4.82
N ASN A 204 -10.57 -9.64 -4.11
CA ASN A 204 -11.68 -10.52 -4.46
C ASN A 204 -12.90 -9.78 -5.03
N GLY A 205 -12.71 -8.58 -5.59
CA GLY A 205 -13.71 -7.89 -6.40
C GLY A 205 -14.65 -6.94 -5.65
N SER A 206 -14.49 -6.72 -4.34
CA SER A 206 -15.31 -5.75 -3.60
C SER A 206 -14.48 -4.62 -3.00
N ARG A 207 -14.61 -3.41 -3.57
CA ARG A 207 -13.91 -2.21 -3.10
C ARG A 207 -14.67 -1.41 -2.04
N ALA A 208 -15.91 -1.77 -1.74
CA ALA A 208 -16.79 -0.98 -0.88
C ALA A 208 -16.23 -0.81 0.55
N GLY A 209 -15.61 -1.86 1.09
CA GLY A 209 -14.89 -1.83 2.36
C GLY A 209 -13.71 -0.86 2.34
N ALA A 210 -12.86 -0.94 1.31
CA ALA A 210 -11.70 -0.06 1.15
C ALA A 210 -12.10 1.42 1.03
N ASN A 211 -13.15 1.71 0.27
CA ASN A 211 -13.70 3.07 0.17
C ASN A 211 -14.23 3.58 1.52
N THR A 212 -14.81 2.69 2.34
CA THR A 212 -15.31 3.05 3.68
C THR A 212 -14.17 3.38 4.64
N VAL A 213 -13.13 2.54 4.65
CA VAL A 213 -11.93 2.74 5.47
C VAL A 213 -11.20 4.02 5.06
N LEU A 214 -10.95 4.20 3.76
CA LEU A 214 -10.31 5.40 3.21
C LEU A 214 -11.07 6.68 3.58
N ALA A 215 -12.41 6.66 3.49
CA ALA A 215 -13.23 7.80 3.86
C ALA A 215 -13.21 8.11 5.36
N GLU A 216 -12.97 7.12 6.22
CA GLU A 216 -12.80 7.31 7.67
C GLU A 216 -11.43 7.91 8.00
N ILE A 217 -10.37 7.38 7.36
CA ILE A 217 -9.01 7.93 7.46
C ILE A 217 -9.02 9.38 6.98
N ALA A 218 -9.56 9.67 5.80
CA ALA A 218 -9.59 11.04 5.26
C ALA A 218 -10.36 12.03 6.13
N ARG A 219 -11.33 11.57 6.92
CA ARG A 219 -12.11 12.41 7.84
C ARG A 219 -11.37 12.75 9.14
N ASN A 220 -10.42 11.92 9.55
CA ASN A 220 -9.77 12.02 10.86
C ASN A 220 -8.24 12.05 10.78
N GLY A 221 -7.67 11.93 9.57
CA GLY A 221 -6.25 11.73 9.31
C GLY A 221 -5.39 12.79 9.98
N ASP A 222 -5.67 14.07 9.70
CA ASP A 222 -4.86 15.19 10.19
C ASP A 222 -5.10 15.54 11.68
N ARG A 223 -5.96 14.81 12.38
CA ARG A 223 -6.21 15.07 13.80
C ARG A 223 -5.11 14.42 14.63
N PRO A 224 -4.47 15.16 15.55
CA PRO A 224 -3.61 14.54 16.55
C PRO A 224 -4.42 13.52 17.36
N VAL A 225 -3.87 12.32 17.48
CA VAL A 225 -4.45 11.20 18.24
C VAL A 225 -3.55 10.78 19.40
N ALA A 226 -2.32 11.26 19.45
CA ALA A 226 -1.43 11.17 20.60
C ALA A 226 -0.51 12.38 20.62
N GLY A 227 -0.38 13.04 21.79
CA GLY A 227 0.33 14.30 21.89
C GLY A 227 -0.16 15.37 20.89
N GLU A 228 0.72 16.29 20.52
CA GLU A 228 0.38 17.41 19.64
C GLU A 228 0.62 17.11 18.14
N THR A 229 1.32 16.03 17.82
CA THR A 229 1.86 15.80 16.47
C THR A 229 1.54 14.44 15.85
N MET A 230 1.23 13.40 16.64
CA MET A 230 0.97 12.07 16.08
C MET A 230 -0.42 12.05 15.45
N THR A 231 -0.48 11.89 14.14
CA THR A 231 -1.74 11.82 13.38
C THR A 231 -2.38 10.43 13.47
N LEU A 232 -3.64 10.30 13.05
CA LEU A 232 -4.30 8.99 13.00
C LEU A 232 -3.54 8.01 12.09
N THR A 233 -3.03 8.50 10.95
CA THR A 233 -2.26 7.67 10.03
C THR A 233 -0.95 7.19 10.69
N ASP A 234 -0.28 8.05 11.47
CA ASP A 234 0.94 7.68 12.21
C ASP A 234 0.64 6.63 13.27
N ALA A 235 -0.44 6.80 14.03
CA ALA A 235 -0.92 5.82 15.00
C ALA A 235 -1.23 4.45 14.37
N MET A 236 -1.87 4.48 13.20
CA MET A 236 -2.13 3.26 12.44
C MET A 236 -0.83 2.60 11.99
N MET A 237 0.14 3.35 11.46
CA MET A 237 1.46 2.82 11.05
C MET A 237 2.23 2.22 12.23
N ALA A 238 2.21 2.86 13.40
CA ALA A 238 2.81 2.35 14.63
C ALA A 238 2.14 1.07 15.17
N THR A 239 0.94 0.75 14.68
CA THR A 239 0.27 -0.49 15.06
C THR A 239 1.05 -1.65 14.47
N THR A 240 1.48 -2.59 15.34
CA THR A 240 2.21 -3.86 15.10
C THR A 240 3.74 -3.86 15.13
N VAL A 241 4.38 -2.73 15.38
CA VAL A 241 5.86 -2.67 15.51
C VAL A 241 6.37 -3.47 16.73
N GLY A 242 5.49 -3.77 17.69
CA GLY A 242 5.79 -4.64 18.84
C GLY A 242 5.47 -6.10 18.59
N GLY A 243 6.36 -6.83 17.89
CA GLY A 243 6.07 -8.21 17.48
C GLY A 243 7.13 -9.28 17.74
N GLY A 244 8.25 -9.01 18.41
CA GLY A 244 9.26 -10.05 18.74
C GLY A 244 9.95 -10.69 17.54
N GLN A 245 11.09 -11.33 17.79
CA GLN A 245 12.00 -11.89 16.77
C GLN A 245 11.43 -13.06 15.92
N TRP A 246 10.15 -13.39 16.07
CA TRP A 246 9.55 -14.65 15.60
C TRP A 246 8.18 -14.49 14.93
N ASN A 247 7.65 -13.28 14.78
CA ASN A 247 6.33 -13.08 14.17
C ASN A 247 6.46 -12.97 12.64
N THR A 248 6.13 -14.02 11.91
CA THR A 248 6.22 -14.08 10.44
C THR A 248 5.09 -13.33 9.72
N LEU A 249 4.27 -12.56 10.43
CA LEU A 249 3.09 -11.86 9.89
C LEU A 249 3.36 -10.38 9.55
N TYR A 250 4.59 -10.05 9.15
CA TYR A 250 5.00 -8.67 8.81
C TYR A 250 4.09 -8.00 7.76
N GLU A 251 3.47 -8.77 6.86
CA GLU A 251 2.55 -8.26 5.83
C GLU A 251 1.20 -7.72 6.36
N ARG A 252 0.95 -7.75 7.67
CA ARG A 252 -0.33 -7.34 8.29
C ARG A 252 -0.21 -6.19 9.29
N ASP A 253 0.93 -5.51 9.25
CA ASP A 253 1.18 -4.28 9.97
C ASP A 253 0.35 -3.10 9.44
N GLY A 254 0.41 -1.98 10.17
CA GLY A 254 -0.25 -0.75 9.77
C GLY A 254 0.18 -0.25 8.39
N PHE A 255 1.48 -0.33 8.09
CA PHE A 255 2.06 0.17 6.84
C PHE A 255 1.60 -0.65 5.62
N HIS A 256 1.59 -1.97 5.72
CA HIS A 256 1.08 -2.90 4.70
C HIS A 256 -0.42 -2.74 4.50
N ALA A 257 -1.18 -2.63 5.59
CA ALA A 257 -2.62 -2.45 5.50
C ALA A 257 -2.99 -1.12 4.81
N LEU A 258 -2.29 -0.03 5.16
CA LEU A 258 -2.50 1.29 4.57
C LEU A 258 -2.00 1.39 3.12
N SER A 259 -0.82 0.84 2.81
CA SER A 259 -0.31 0.79 1.43
C SER A 259 -1.20 -0.06 0.52
N GLY A 260 -1.79 -1.14 1.04
CA GLY A 260 -2.81 -1.95 0.36
C GLY A 260 -4.07 -1.16 -0.01
N LEU A 261 -4.47 -0.17 0.80
CA LEU A 261 -5.63 0.67 0.48
C LEU A 261 -5.46 1.48 -0.80
N LEU A 262 -4.23 1.83 -1.16
CA LEU A 262 -3.93 2.61 -2.36
C LEU A 262 -4.37 1.90 -3.65
N SER A 263 -4.27 0.57 -3.68
CA SER A 263 -4.74 -0.26 -4.80
C SER A 263 -6.16 -0.82 -4.59
N ALA A 264 -6.60 -0.94 -3.33
CA ALA A 264 -7.91 -1.50 -2.98
C ALA A 264 -9.08 -0.52 -3.19
N ALA A 265 -8.92 0.77 -2.88
CA ALA A 265 -9.99 1.75 -3.04
C ALA A 265 -10.26 2.07 -4.53
N THR A 266 -11.42 2.64 -4.84
CA THR A 266 -11.79 3.04 -6.21
C THR A 266 -11.02 4.31 -6.61
N PRO A 267 -10.19 4.29 -7.66
CA PRO A 267 -9.49 5.47 -8.16
C PRO A 267 -10.44 6.33 -9.01
N ASP A 268 -11.33 7.07 -8.35
CA ASP A 268 -12.23 8.03 -8.97
C ASP A 268 -12.01 9.44 -8.40
N ALA A 269 -12.60 10.44 -9.05
CA ALA A 269 -12.44 11.84 -8.64
C ALA A 269 -12.89 12.14 -7.20
N ARG A 270 -13.76 11.30 -6.60
CA ARG A 270 -14.23 11.50 -5.21
C ARG A 270 -13.20 11.00 -4.20
N ASN A 271 -12.59 9.84 -4.47
CA ASN A 271 -11.61 9.23 -3.57
C ASN A 271 -10.17 9.73 -3.82
N GLN A 272 -9.89 10.29 -5.00
CA GLN A 272 -8.55 10.70 -5.40
C GLN A 272 -7.84 11.62 -4.39
N PRO A 273 -8.51 12.65 -3.82
CA PRO A 273 -7.85 13.51 -2.82
C PRO A 273 -7.40 12.75 -1.58
N ALA A 274 -8.21 11.80 -1.10
CA ALA A 274 -7.90 10.97 0.06
C ALA A 274 -6.78 9.97 -0.24
N LEU A 275 -6.79 9.35 -1.42
CA LEU A 275 -5.73 8.44 -1.85
C LEU A 275 -4.37 9.16 -1.93
N ASP A 276 -4.34 10.38 -2.48
CA ASP A 276 -3.11 11.15 -2.55
C ASP A 276 -2.60 11.59 -1.18
N SER A 277 -3.50 11.99 -0.28
CA SER A 277 -3.13 12.35 1.08
C SER A 277 -2.54 11.15 1.82
N LEU A 278 -3.22 9.99 1.74
CA LEU A 278 -2.71 8.74 2.31
C LEU A 278 -1.34 8.36 1.72
N PHE A 279 -1.19 8.42 0.40
CA PHE A 279 0.09 8.14 -0.26
C PHE A 279 1.19 9.10 0.23
N ALA A 280 0.90 10.40 0.34
CA ALA A 280 1.86 11.37 0.84
C ALA A 280 2.28 11.10 2.29
N SER A 281 1.33 10.78 3.17
CA SER A 281 1.64 10.39 4.55
C SER A 281 2.53 9.15 4.62
N LEU A 282 2.25 8.12 3.82
CA LEU A 282 3.02 6.87 3.80
C LEU A 282 4.44 7.04 3.25
N VAL A 283 4.63 7.93 2.27
CA VAL A 283 5.94 8.22 1.71
C VAL A 283 6.80 9.00 2.72
N ARG A 284 6.20 9.98 3.41
CA ARG A 284 6.93 10.87 4.33
C ARG A 284 7.25 10.25 5.67
N SER A 285 6.42 9.32 6.16
CA SER A 285 6.74 8.55 7.37
C SER A 285 7.96 7.65 7.20
N GLY A 286 8.47 7.50 5.97
CA GLY A 286 9.61 6.66 5.64
C GLY A 286 11.00 7.20 5.99
N GLY A 287 11.16 8.50 6.26
CA GLY A 287 12.49 9.11 6.40
C GLY A 287 12.87 9.70 7.74
N GLU A 288 11.95 9.72 8.71
CA GLU A 288 12.11 10.53 9.92
C GLU A 288 11.95 9.70 11.20
N GLY A 289 12.66 8.57 11.35
CA GLY A 289 12.73 7.87 12.65
C GLY A 289 11.37 7.62 13.33
N PHE A 290 10.30 7.55 12.54
CA PHE A 290 8.93 7.41 13.02
C PHE A 290 8.79 5.99 13.54
N VAL A 291 8.14 5.85 14.70
CA VAL A 291 7.79 4.54 15.26
C VAL A 291 6.84 3.85 14.29
N GLY A 292 7.28 2.75 13.66
CA GLY A 292 6.58 2.05 12.58
C GLY A 292 6.79 2.60 11.17
N GLY A 293 7.75 3.51 10.97
CA GLY A 293 8.21 3.98 9.67
C GLY A 293 9.12 2.98 8.95
N ILE A 294 9.52 3.32 7.71
CA ILE A 294 10.34 2.50 6.78
C ILE A 294 11.73 2.13 7.36
N ASP A 295 12.15 2.69 8.50
CA ASP A 295 13.42 2.39 9.17
C ASP A 295 13.34 1.31 10.26
N GLU A 296 12.16 0.94 10.78
CA GLU A 296 12.02 -0.05 11.88
C GLU A 296 11.68 -1.47 11.40
N GLY A 297 12.66 -2.38 11.41
CA GLY A 297 12.75 -3.64 10.63
C GLY A 297 11.50 -4.52 10.40
N GLY A 298 11.42 -5.08 9.19
CA GLY A 298 10.45 -6.06 8.69
C GLY A 298 10.68 -6.35 7.19
N ASP A 299 9.97 -7.31 6.60
CA ASP A 299 9.89 -7.44 5.13
C ASP A 299 8.91 -6.39 4.60
N ARG A 300 9.44 -5.31 4.02
CA ARG A 300 8.66 -4.14 3.56
C ARG A 300 8.48 -4.11 2.05
N GLY A 301 9.13 -5.00 1.31
CA GLY A 301 9.20 -4.93 -0.15
C GLY A 301 7.81 -4.88 -0.78
N GLY A 302 6.89 -5.73 -0.31
CA GLY A 302 5.52 -5.78 -0.79
C GLY A 302 4.73 -4.46 -0.59
N ALA A 303 4.92 -3.77 0.54
CA ALA A 303 4.30 -2.47 0.80
C ALA A 303 4.93 -1.34 -0.03
N LEU A 304 6.25 -1.33 -0.18
CA LEU A 304 6.96 -0.38 -1.05
C LEU A 304 6.54 -0.55 -2.52
N ASP A 305 6.33 -1.80 -2.99
CA ASP A 305 5.81 -2.09 -4.32
C ASP A 305 4.37 -1.59 -4.52
N GLN A 306 3.56 -1.49 -3.46
CA GLN A 306 2.24 -0.82 -3.56
C GLN A 306 2.39 0.69 -3.73
N LEU A 307 3.30 1.32 -2.97
CA LEU A 307 3.61 2.75 -3.14
C LEU A 307 4.13 3.02 -4.56
N GLY A 308 5.05 2.19 -5.05
CA GLY A 308 5.58 2.27 -6.41
C GLY A 308 4.50 2.14 -7.48
N ARG A 309 3.59 1.16 -7.37
CA ARG A 309 2.46 1.02 -8.30
C ARG A 309 1.53 2.23 -8.29
N TYR A 310 1.22 2.77 -7.10
CA TYR A 310 0.40 3.97 -6.99
C TYR A 310 1.11 5.18 -7.62
N PHE A 311 2.39 5.39 -7.30
CA PHE A 311 3.21 6.44 -7.87
C PHE A 311 3.23 6.34 -9.40
N ASN A 312 3.60 5.18 -9.96
CA ASN A 312 3.76 4.95 -11.40
C ASN A 312 2.49 5.27 -12.19
N ALA A 313 1.31 4.97 -11.63
CA ALA A 313 0.03 5.28 -12.25
C ALA A 313 -0.35 6.76 -12.18
N ASN A 314 0.28 7.54 -11.30
CA ASN A 314 -0.17 8.88 -10.92
C ASN A 314 0.90 9.98 -11.00
N VAL A 315 2.16 9.67 -11.35
CA VAL A 315 3.31 10.62 -11.31
C VAL A 315 2.97 11.99 -11.88
N GLY A 316 2.42 12.06 -13.10
CA GLY A 316 2.10 13.34 -13.75
C GLY A 316 1.12 14.19 -12.95
N ARG A 317 0.13 13.56 -12.31
CA ARG A 317 -0.86 14.24 -11.46
C ARG A 317 -0.30 14.57 -10.08
N LEU A 318 0.52 13.68 -9.51
CA LEU A 318 1.18 13.93 -8.22
C LEU A 318 2.06 15.18 -8.35
N ALA A 319 2.95 15.23 -9.35
CA ALA A 319 3.81 16.39 -9.63
C ALA A 319 3.05 17.73 -9.75
N GLU A 320 1.84 17.73 -10.32
CA GLU A 320 0.98 18.93 -10.38
C GLU A 320 0.43 19.37 -9.01
N THR A 321 0.23 18.41 -8.11
CA THR A 321 -0.41 18.57 -6.79
C THR A 321 0.55 18.56 -5.61
N ASP A 322 1.82 18.26 -5.82
CA ASP A 322 2.87 18.07 -4.80
C ASP A 322 2.94 19.20 -3.77
N TRP A 323 2.67 20.45 -4.17
CA TRP A 323 2.74 21.62 -3.30
C TRP A 323 1.49 21.87 -2.43
N ARG A 324 0.40 21.10 -2.61
CA ARG A 324 -0.92 21.42 -2.01
C ARG A 324 -1.34 20.58 -0.81
N LYS A 325 -0.67 19.48 -0.47
CA LYS A 325 -1.34 18.42 0.33
C LYS A 325 -0.89 18.17 1.76
N ALA A 326 0.18 18.76 2.27
CA ALA A 326 0.40 19.02 3.71
C ALA A 326 1.80 19.59 3.91
N ASN A 327 1.97 20.92 3.91
CA ASN A 327 3.19 21.57 4.42
C ASN A 327 2.89 22.08 5.83
N THR A 328 3.15 21.25 6.83
CA THR A 328 3.22 21.68 8.24
C THR A 328 4.66 22.04 8.57
N GLY A 329 5.05 23.27 8.23
CA GLY A 329 6.29 23.89 8.70
C GLY A 329 7.55 23.48 7.94
N ASP A 330 8.18 24.49 7.32
CA ASP A 330 9.48 24.49 6.67
C ASP A 330 9.63 23.76 5.32
N LEU A 331 9.56 24.62 4.28
CA LEU A 331 10.15 24.56 2.93
C LEU A 331 9.68 23.46 1.96
N HIS A 332 9.23 23.93 0.80
CA HIS A 332 9.19 23.35 -0.56
C HIS A 332 9.66 21.91 -0.82
N HIS A 333 9.17 20.90 -0.11
CA HIS A 333 9.55 19.50 -0.35
C HIS A 333 8.44 18.78 -1.13
N GLY A 334 8.79 18.38 -2.37
CA GLY A 334 7.86 17.77 -3.33
C GLY A 334 7.65 16.30 -3.04
N LEU A 335 6.44 15.79 -3.23
CA LEU A 335 6.13 14.38 -3.00
C LEU A 335 6.86 13.44 -3.99
N VAL A 336 7.17 13.90 -5.20
CA VAL A 336 8.12 13.17 -6.09
C VAL A 336 9.48 13.03 -5.41
N ARG A 337 10.03 14.10 -4.82
CA ARG A 337 11.30 14.02 -4.09
C ARG A 337 11.21 13.06 -2.91
N ASP A 338 10.17 13.20 -2.08
CA ASP A 338 9.99 12.35 -0.90
C ASP A 338 9.89 10.87 -1.30
N PHE A 339 9.16 10.57 -2.38
CA PHE A 339 9.03 9.21 -2.91
C PHE A 339 10.37 8.68 -3.42
N MET A 340 11.10 9.51 -4.18
CA MET A 340 12.43 9.13 -4.64
C MET A 340 13.32 8.82 -3.45
N ARG A 341 13.37 9.69 -2.43
CA ARG A 341 14.24 9.55 -1.26
C ARG A 341 13.88 8.37 -0.35
N HIS A 342 12.60 8.16 -0.05
CA HIS A 342 12.15 7.22 0.97
C HIS A 342 11.74 5.85 0.42
N VAL A 343 11.42 5.74 -0.87
CA VAL A 343 10.94 4.48 -1.47
C VAL A 343 11.91 3.97 -2.53
N MET A 344 12.23 4.79 -3.54
CA MET A 344 13.06 4.33 -4.68
C MET A 344 14.49 3.92 -4.29
N LEU A 345 15.01 4.47 -3.20
CA LEU A 345 16.36 4.17 -2.71
C LEU A 345 16.37 3.08 -1.64
N ASP A 346 15.21 2.57 -1.23
CA ASP A 346 15.13 1.47 -0.28
C ASP A 346 15.58 0.16 -0.98
N PRO A 347 16.57 -0.58 -0.43
CA PRO A 347 17.04 -1.83 -1.03
C PRO A 347 15.97 -2.93 -1.16
N SER A 348 14.89 -2.83 -0.39
CA SER A 348 13.76 -3.78 -0.39
C SER A 348 12.75 -3.46 -1.49
N TYR A 349 12.85 -2.29 -2.14
CA TYR A 349 11.95 -1.90 -3.22
C TYR A 349 12.28 -2.66 -4.51
N GLY A 350 11.37 -3.54 -4.94
CA GLY A 350 11.61 -4.46 -6.06
C GLY A 350 11.31 -3.86 -7.44
N ASP A 351 10.50 -2.81 -7.50
CA ASP A 351 9.90 -2.29 -8.74
C ASP A 351 10.66 -1.09 -9.35
N VAL A 352 11.93 -0.87 -9.00
CA VAL A 352 12.76 0.25 -9.48
C VAL A 352 12.63 0.46 -10.99
N GLY A 353 12.87 -0.59 -11.80
CA GLY A 353 12.87 -0.47 -13.26
C GLY A 353 11.52 -0.02 -13.84
N ALA A 354 10.40 -0.41 -13.21
CA ALA A 354 9.05 0.00 -13.63
C ALA A 354 8.80 1.47 -13.29
N THR A 355 9.30 1.95 -12.16
CA THR A 355 9.20 3.36 -11.80
C THR A 355 10.05 4.27 -12.65
N GLN A 356 11.28 3.86 -12.97
CA GLN A 356 12.11 4.59 -13.93
C GLN A 356 11.39 4.70 -15.30
N GLU A 357 10.73 3.64 -15.75
CA GLU A 357 9.95 3.64 -16.99
C GLU A 357 8.75 4.60 -16.94
N ALA A 358 8.02 4.62 -15.82
CA ALA A 358 6.87 5.50 -15.61
C ALA A 358 7.29 6.97 -15.59
N LEU A 359 8.37 7.31 -14.87
CA LEU A 359 8.96 8.64 -14.85
C LEU A 359 9.39 9.09 -16.25
N ALA A 360 10.15 8.26 -16.97
CA ALA A 360 10.58 8.55 -18.34
C ALA A 360 9.38 8.75 -19.29
N SER A 361 8.31 7.97 -19.12
CA SER A 361 7.09 8.12 -19.91
C SER A 361 6.37 9.45 -19.63
N VAL A 362 6.33 9.90 -18.38
CA VAL A 362 5.76 11.20 -18.02
C VAL A 362 6.60 12.34 -18.57
N LEU A 363 7.92 12.32 -18.38
CA LEU A 363 8.83 13.33 -18.92
C LEU A 363 8.68 13.45 -20.46
N SER A 364 8.64 12.32 -21.17
CA SER A 364 8.43 12.29 -22.63
C SER A 364 7.06 12.81 -23.05
N GLY A 365 6.00 12.46 -22.31
CA GLY A 365 4.66 12.96 -22.55
C GLY A 365 4.55 14.48 -22.35
N LEU A 366 5.17 15.00 -21.29
CA LEU A 366 5.22 16.45 -21.00
C LEU A 366 5.99 17.20 -22.10
N ALA A 367 7.18 16.72 -22.48
CA ALA A 367 7.96 17.28 -23.58
C ALA A 367 7.17 17.34 -24.90
N THR A 368 6.50 16.23 -25.24
CA THR A 368 5.64 16.16 -26.44
C THR A 368 4.45 17.12 -26.34
N ARG A 369 3.85 17.29 -25.15
CA ARG A 369 2.74 18.23 -24.94
C ARG A 369 3.18 19.68 -25.08
N ILE A 370 4.39 20.03 -24.66
CA ILE A 370 4.97 21.37 -24.84
C ILE A 370 5.18 21.67 -26.34
N ASP A 371 5.58 20.68 -27.11
CA ASP A 371 5.82 20.79 -28.55
C ASP A 371 4.52 20.81 -29.40
N ASP A 372 3.44 20.21 -28.90
CA ASP A 372 2.16 20.10 -29.61
C ASP A 372 1.51 21.48 -29.86
N THR A 373 1.74 22.03 -31.06
CA THR A 373 1.12 23.28 -31.54
C THR A 373 -0.40 23.23 -31.68
N GLY A 374 -1.01 22.04 -31.68
CA GLY A 374 -2.46 21.84 -31.62
C GLY A 374 -3.04 21.90 -30.20
N ALA A 375 -2.19 21.87 -29.16
CA ALA A 375 -2.59 22.07 -27.77
C ALA A 375 -2.98 23.52 -27.48
N SER A 376 -3.85 23.73 -26.47
CA SER A 376 -4.05 25.07 -25.93
C SER A 376 -2.77 25.59 -25.26
N ALA A 377 -2.57 26.91 -25.27
CA ALA A 377 -1.44 27.54 -24.59
C ALA A 377 -1.38 27.17 -23.10
N ASP A 378 -2.54 27.08 -22.44
CA ASP A 378 -2.66 26.65 -21.04
C ASP A 378 -2.17 25.20 -20.84
N ALA A 379 -2.53 24.28 -21.74
CA ALA A 379 -2.08 22.88 -21.64
C ALA A 379 -0.57 22.75 -21.83
N ARG A 380 0.02 23.54 -22.74
CA ARG A 380 1.47 23.60 -22.97
C ARG A 380 2.19 24.21 -21.76
N LEU A 381 1.62 25.25 -21.17
CA LEU A 381 2.15 25.89 -19.96
C LEU A 381 2.08 24.95 -18.75
N THR A 382 0.96 24.25 -18.53
CA THR A 382 0.85 23.23 -17.49
C THR A 382 1.91 22.14 -17.70
N ALA A 383 2.11 21.68 -18.93
CA ALA A 383 3.12 20.68 -19.22
C ALA A 383 4.55 21.15 -18.89
N ALA A 384 4.90 22.39 -19.26
CA ALA A 384 6.20 22.99 -18.91
C ALA A 384 6.39 23.16 -17.39
N THR A 385 5.33 23.58 -16.70
CA THR A 385 5.28 23.75 -15.24
C THR A 385 5.48 22.41 -14.52
N THR A 386 4.77 21.37 -14.95
CA THR A 386 4.88 20.02 -14.38
C THR A 386 6.24 19.41 -14.68
N LEU A 387 6.80 19.66 -15.88
CA LEU A 387 8.14 19.19 -16.23
C LEU A 387 9.21 19.80 -15.32
N GLY A 388 9.15 21.11 -15.04
CA GLY A 388 10.04 21.78 -14.09
C GLY A 388 9.90 21.22 -12.67
N ALA A 389 8.67 20.96 -12.21
CA ALA A 389 8.43 20.39 -10.89
C ALA A 389 9.04 18.99 -10.70
N VAL A 390 8.93 18.12 -11.72
CA VAL A 390 9.52 16.77 -11.68
C VAL A 390 11.04 16.86 -11.70
N MET A 391 11.62 17.71 -12.57
CA MET A 391 13.08 17.86 -12.66
C MET A 391 13.68 18.42 -11.36
N GLY A 392 13.16 19.52 -10.82
CA GLY A 392 13.63 20.07 -9.54
C GLY A 392 13.49 19.08 -8.38
N SER A 393 12.43 18.27 -8.36
CA SER A 393 12.28 17.21 -7.36
C SER A 393 13.34 16.11 -7.48
N LEU A 394 13.72 15.71 -8.70
CA LEU A 394 14.76 14.72 -8.94
C LEU A 394 16.15 15.26 -8.53
N GLU A 395 16.43 16.52 -8.86
CA GLU A 395 17.68 17.19 -8.44
C GLU A 395 17.83 17.24 -6.93
N GLN A 396 16.79 17.72 -6.24
CA GLN A 396 16.83 17.87 -4.81
C GLN A 396 16.84 16.51 -4.09
N ALA A 397 16.14 15.49 -4.61
CA ALA A 397 16.25 14.13 -4.07
C ALA A 397 17.68 13.58 -4.17
N GLY A 398 18.35 13.84 -5.29
CA GLY A 398 19.77 13.53 -5.46
C GLY A 398 20.62 14.26 -4.42
N ALA A 399 20.47 15.59 -4.33
CA ALA A 399 21.23 16.46 -3.42
C ALA A 399 21.08 16.06 -1.94
N ASP A 400 19.84 15.86 -1.48
CA ASP A 400 19.51 15.42 -0.12
C ASP A 400 20.21 14.10 0.23
N TYR A 401 20.15 13.12 -0.69
CA TYR A 401 20.76 11.82 -0.45
C TYR A 401 22.27 11.93 -0.32
N ILE A 402 22.92 12.73 -1.16
CA ILE A 402 24.37 12.94 -1.08
C ILE A 402 24.76 13.50 0.29
N ALA A 403 23.99 14.49 0.76
CA ALA A 403 24.19 15.12 2.05
C ALA A 403 23.95 14.17 3.23
N GLN A 404 23.01 13.24 3.13
CA GLN A 404 22.57 12.38 4.25
C GLN A 404 23.09 10.94 4.23
N ALA A 405 23.50 10.42 3.07
CA ALA A 405 23.86 9.01 2.91
C ALA A 405 25.09 8.66 3.75
N LYS A 406 24.86 7.82 4.76
CA LYS A 406 25.90 7.05 5.46
C LYS A 406 26.19 5.79 4.64
N GLY A 407 27.14 5.88 3.72
CA GLY A 407 27.57 4.78 2.85
C GLY A 407 28.90 5.11 2.19
N ASP A 408 29.58 4.09 1.66
CA ASP A 408 30.80 4.31 0.87
C ASP A 408 30.50 5.05 -0.45
N ALA A 409 31.54 5.61 -1.06
CA ALA A 409 31.41 6.41 -2.28
C ALA A 409 30.85 5.59 -3.47
N GLU A 410 31.06 4.27 -3.50
CA GLU A 410 30.59 3.40 -4.58
C GLU A 410 29.06 3.24 -4.56
N ALA A 411 28.46 3.09 -3.37
CA ALA A 411 27.01 3.06 -3.22
C ALA A 411 26.37 4.40 -3.67
N LYS A 412 26.98 5.53 -3.33
CA LYS A 412 26.52 6.86 -3.77
C LYS A 412 26.59 7.01 -5.29
N VAL A 413 27.66 6.53 -5.93
CA VAL A 413 27.84 6.59 -7.39
C VAL A 413 26.86 5.67 -8.13
N ALA A 414 26.65 4.43 -7.66
CA ALA A 414 25.70 3.50 -8.27
C ALA A 414 24.26 4.07 -8.25
N LEU A 415 23.94 4.84 -7.22
CA LEU A 415 22.62 5.43 -7.04
C LEU A 415 22.42 6.69 -7.87
N VAL A 416 23.43 7.58 -7.97
CA VAL A 416 23.43 8.68 -8.95
C VAL A 416 23.29 8.13 -10.38
N ARG A 417 23.91 6.99 -10.68
CA ARG A 417 23.68 6.27 -11.94
C ARG A 417 22.24 5.80 -12.08
N GLN A 418 21.59 5.26 -11.05
CA GLN A 418 20.16 4.89 -11.12
C GLN A 418 19.24 6.06 -11.48
N PHE A 419 19.50 7.27 -10.96
CA PHE A 419 18.78 8.50 -11.36
C PHE A 419 19.12 8.92 -12.79
N THR A 420 20.40 8.84 -13.14
CA THR A 420 20.91 9.18 -14.48
C THR A 420 20.35 8.24 -15.55
N ASP A 421 20.29 6.94 -15.30
CA ASP A 421 19.80 5.89 -16.21
C ASP A 421 18.31 6.07 -16.57
N VAL A 422 17.49 6.60 -15.64
CA VAL A 422 16.09 7.00 -15.93
C VAL A 422 16.04 7.98 -17.09
N VAL A 423 17.02 8.88 -17.12
CA VAL A 423 17.04 10.00 -18.04
C VAL A 423 17.81 9.62 -19.31
N THR A 424 19.00 9.04 -19.19
CA THR A 424 19.94 8.82 -20.30
C THR A 424 19.61 7.64 -21.18
N ASP A 425 18.99 6.61 -20.61
CA ASP A 425 18.68 5.39 -21.37
C ASP A 425 17.20 5.33 -21.71
N LYS A 426 16.33 5.62 -20.73
CA LYS A 426 14.88 5.49 -20.90
C LYS A 426 14.22 6.75 -21.48
N PHE A 427 14.42 7.92 -20.87
CA PHE A 427 13.79 9.15 -21.35
C PHE A 427 14.31 9.57 -22.72
N VAL A 428 15.63 9.59 -22.89
CA VAL A 428 16.32 9.71 -24.18
C VAL A 428 15.70 8.69 -25.15
N GLY A 429 15.78 7.39 -24.89
CA GLY A 429 15.23 6.37 -25.80
C GLY A 429 13.78 6.60 -26.23
N LYS A 430 12.93 7.10 -25.33
CA LYS A 430 11.54 7.48 -25.63
C LYS A 430 11.42 8.72 -26.51
N LEU A 431 12.23 9.76 -26.29
CA LEU A 431 12.27 10.93 -27.16
C LEU A 431 12.71 10.54 -28.57
N LYS A 432 13.73 9.66 -28.72
CA LYS A 432 14.14 9.13 -30.02
C LYS A 432 12.97 8.55 -30.81
N ALA A 433 12.12 7.78 -30.13
CA ALA A 433 10.96 7.13 -30.74
C ALA A 433 9.88 8.13 -31.21
N GLN A 434 9.90 9.37 -30.71
CA GLN A 434 9.01 10.45 -31.16
C GLN A 434 9.56 11.21 -32.37
N LEU A 435 10.83 11.03 -32.73
CA LEU A 435 11.47 11.70 -33.86
C LEU A 435 11.09 11.02 -35.19
N PRO A 436 11.04 11.77 -36.31
CA PRO A 436 10.99 11.18 -37.64
C PRO A 436 12.17 10.23 -37.88
N GLU A 437 11.95 9.12 -38.59
CA GLU A 437 12.95 8.06 -38.82
C GLU A 437 14.29 8.60 -39.37
N VAL A 438 14.24 9.66 -40.21
CA VAL A 438 15.42 10.35 -40.77
C VAL A 438 16.26 11.13 -39.75
N ALA A 439 15.68 11.50 -38.62
CA ALA A 439 16.34 12.21 -37.51
C ALA A 439 16.91 11.26 -36.45
N GLN A 440 16.49 9.99 -36.45
CA GLN A 440 16.88 9.00 -35.43
C GLN A 440 18.34 8.53 -35.53
N ASP A 441 18.97 8.67 -36.70
CA ASP A 441 20.36 8.25 -36.97
C ASP A 441 21.38 9.41 -36.96
N GLY A 442 20.99 10.60 -36.51
CA GLY A 442 21.88 11.76 -36.39
C GLY A 442 22.36 12.36 -37.72
N ALA A 443 21.83 11.89 -38.85
CA ALA A 443 22.28 12.27 -40.20
C ALA A 443 21.51 13.46 -40.81
N GLY A 444 20.44 13.94 -40.18
CA GLY A 444 19.67 15.09 -40.63
C GLY A 444 19.25 15.98 -39.47
N SER A 445 19.26 17.30 -39.67
CA SER A 445 18.69 18.25 -38.72
C SER A 445 17.20 17.92 -38.56
N ALA A 446 16.85 17.29 -37.44
CA ALA A 446 15.48 17.16 -37.01
C ALA A 446 14.87 18.58 -36.98
N ALA A 447 13.71 18.73 -37.60
CA ALA A 447 13.15 20.02 -37.96
C ALA A 447 12.63 20.78 -36.74
N GLY A 448 13.50 21.52 -36.05
CA GLY A 448 13.15 22.71 -35.25
C GLY A 448 12.13 22.53 -34.11
N SER A 449 11.84 21.30 -33.68
CA SER A 449 10.89 21.01 -32.60
C SER A 449 11.57 21.00 -31.23
N VAL A 450 10.78 21.14 -30.16
CA VAL A 450 11.27 21.09 -28.78
C VAL A 450 11.78 19.71 -28.42
N VAL A 451 11.10 18.66 -28.90
CA VAL A 451 11.49 17.26 -28.69
C VAL A 451 12.83 16.97 -29.36
N ASP A 452 13.04 17.50 -30.57
CA ASP A 452 14.30 17.40 -31.31
C ASP A 452 15.46 18.07 -30.56
N ALA A 453 15.23 19.31 -30.09
CA ALA A 453 16.21 20.08 -29.33
C ALA A 453 16.55 19.40 -28.00
N MET A 454 15.54 18.90 -27.27
CA MET A 454 15.72 18.14 -26.04
C MET A 454 16.53 16.87 -26.30
N TRP A 455 16.14 16.05 -27.27
CA TRP A 455 16.87 14.82 -27.62
C TRP A 455 18.34 15.10 -27.94
N GLN A 456 18.62 16.07 -28.83
CA GLN A 456 19.99 16.39 -29.22
C GLN A 456 20.84 16.82 -28.02
N ARG A 457 20.30 17.71 -27.17
CA ARG A 457 21.01 18.19 -25.97
C ARG A 457 21.27 17.08 -24.96
N LEU A 458 20.33 16.14 -24.80
CA LEU A 458 20.49 15.00 -23.90
C LEU A 458 21.53 13.98 -24.42
N VAL A 459 21.57 13.74 -25.74
CA VAL A 459 22.59 12.88 -26.36
C VAL A 459 23.98 13.53 -26.28
N ASP A 460 24.08 14.83 -26.54
CA ASP A 460 25.33 15.57 -26.42
C ASP A 460 25.83 15.55 -24.97
N TRP A 461 24.93 15.71 -23.99
CA TRP A 461 25.22 15.55 -22.57
C TRP A 461 25.71 14.13 -22.26
N GLN A 462 25.04 13.07 -22.77
CA GLN A 462 25.42 11.67 -22.53
C GLN A 462 26.82 11.37 -23.08
N ALA A 463 27.13 11.89 -24.27
CA ALA A 463 28.45 11.76 -24.88
C ALA A 463 29.53 12.51 -24.08
N SER A 464 29.22 13.72 -23.58
CA SER A 464 30.12 14.51 -22.74
C SER A 464 30.37 13.83 -21.38
N ALA A 465 29.31 13.34 -20.73
CA ALA A 465 29.35 12.64 -19.44
C ALA A 465 30.08 11.28 -19.52
N ALA A 466 30.05 10.60 -20.67
CA ALA A 466 30.84 9.38 -20.89
C ALA A 466 32.35 9.67 -21.06
N SER A 467 32.73 10.92 -21.38
CA SER A 467 34.11 11.34 -21.67
C SER A 467 34.82 12.07 -20.52
N GLY A 468 34.06 12.68 -19.59
CA GLY A 468 34.54 13.29 -18.36
C GLY A 468 34.19 12.42 -17.15
N HIS A 469 35.00 12.47 -16.08
CA HIS A 469 34.57 11.87 -14.81
C HIS A 469 33.21 12.47 -14.44
N VAL A 470 32.25 11.64 -14.05
CA VAL A 470 30.92 12.02 -13.52
C VAL A 470 31.05 12.76 -12.17
N ASP A 471 32.20 13.41 -11.91
CA ASP A 471 32.57 14.13 -10.70
C ASP A 471 31.58 15.27 -10.42
N GLU A 472 31.12 15.53 -9.21
CA GLU A 472 31.07 14.74 -7.98
C GLU A 472 29.66 14.96 -7.45
N THR A 473 28.88 13.89 -7.41
CA THR A 473 27.61 13.74 -6.69
C THR A 473 26.32 14.39 -7.25
N THR A 474 26.21 15.66 -7.69
CA THR A 474 24.93 16.21 -8.25
C THR A 474 25.01 16.79 -9.67
N GLY A 475 26.21 17.08 -10.19
CA GLY A 475 26.39 17.87 -11.42
C GLY A 475 25.68 17.30 -12.66
N GLY A 476 25.52 15.98 -12.74
CA GLY A 476 24.84 15.33 -13.85
C GLY A 476 23.35 15.67 -13.98
N LEU A 477 22.62 15.77 -12.87
CA LEU A 477 21.19 16.13 -12.89
C LEU A 477 20.98 17.62 -13.17
N VAL A 478 21.85 18.48 -12.62
CA VAL A 478 21.84 19.94 -12.85
C VAL A 478 22.14 20.30 -14.31
N ASP A 479 23.17 19.68 -14.90
CA ASP A 479 23.52 19.90 -16.30
C ASP A 479 22.42 19.39 -17.25
N LEU A 480 21.72 18.33 -16.84
CA LEU A 480 20.56 17.79 -17.53
C LEU A 480 19.35 18.74 -17.50
N THR A 481 18.98 19.26 -16.34
CA THR A 481 17.87 20.24 -16.24
C THR A 481 18.19 21.49 -17.04
N ARG A 482 19.46 21.92 -17.05
CA ARG A 482 19.94 22.99 -17.93
C ARG A 482 19.75 22.65 -19.42
N ALA A 483 20.04 21.41 -19.83
CA ALA A 483 19.82 20.95 -21.21
C ALA A 483 18.33 20.97 -21.61
N ILE A 484 17.43 20.57 -20.71
CA ILE A 484 15.97 20.63 -20.90
C ILE A 484 15.51 22.09 -20.96
N ARG A 485 15.98 22.92 -20.03
CA ARG A 485 15.69 24.36 -19.95
C ARG A 485 16.09 25.10 -21.23
N ASP A 486 17.32 24.87 -21.71
CA ASP A 486 17.81 25.44 -22.97
C ASP A 486 16.91 25.08 -24.15
N SER A 487 16.33 23.88 -24.15
CA SER A 487 15.44 23.40 -25.22
C SER A 487 14.06 24.07 -25.16
N ILE A 488 13.56 24.38 -23.97
CA ILE A 488 12.31 25.15 -23.77
C ILE A 488 12.53 26.64 -24.07
N SER A 489 13.73 27.16 -23.80
CA SER A 489 14.07 28.58 -24.01
C SER A 489 13.92 29.05 -25.46
N GLY A 490 13.95 28.13 -26.43
CA GLY A 490 13.69 28.39 -27.85
C GLY A 490 12.21 28.64 -28.19
N LEU A 491 11.30 28.54 -27.21
CA LEU A 491 9.86 28.77 -27.35
C LEU A 491 9.42 30.14 -26.80
N ASP A 492 8.13 30.26 -26.46
CA ASP A 492 7.55 31.38 -25.73
C ASP A 492 8.12 31.47 -24.30
N ALA A 493 8.49 32.69 -23.89
CA ALA A 493 9.03 32.98 -22.57
C ALA A 493 8.11 32.54 -21.42
N ALA A 494 6.80 32.45 -21.64
CA ALA A 494 5.84 31.96 -20.64
C ALA A 494 6.11 30.50 -20.24
N TYR A 495 6.56 29.65 -21.17
CA TYR A 495 6.85 28.23 -20.89
C TYR A 495 8.15 28.06 -20.13
N LEU A 496 9.19 28.82 -20.51
CA LEU A 496 10.45 28.88 -19.77
C LEU A 496 10.21 29.40 -18.34
N ASN A 497 9.45 30.50 -18.20
CA ASN A 497 9.12 31.04 -16.88
C ASN A 497 8.31 30.03 -16.04
N GLY A 498 7.38 29.29 -16.64
CA GLY A 498 6.61 28.26 -15.95
C GLY A 498 7.47 27.08 -15.47
N PHE A 499 8.45 26.68 -16.28
CA PHE A 499 9.46 25.67 -15.91
C PHE A 499 10.36 26.18 -14.78
N ASP A 500 11.03 27.32 -14.97
CA ASP A 500 11.97 27.92 -14.01
C ASP A 500 11.26 28.21 -12.67
N THR A 501 10.05 28.81 -12.70
CA THR A 501 9.29 29.11 -11.46
C THR A 501 9.01 27.86 -10.60
N ARG A 502 8.94 26.67 -11.21
CA ARG A 502 8.68 25.44 -10.45
C ARG A 502 9.93 24.65 -10.11
N GLU A 503 10.98 24.78 -10.90
CA GLU A 503 12.27 24.17 -10.60
C GLU A 503 12.98 24.96 -9.50
N ASP A 504 13.05 26.30 -9.59
CA ASP A 504 13.66 27.20 -8.59
C ASP A 504 13.06 27.02 -7.18
N LEU A 505 11.75 26.69 -7.08
CA LEU A 505 11.09 26.44 -5.79
C LEU A 505 11.76 25.31 -4.98
N TYR A 506 12.50 24.41 -5.63
CA TYR A 506 13.19 23.31 -4.97
C TYR A 506 14.66 23.62 -4.64
N HIS A 507 15.15 24.80 -5.02
CA HIS A 507 16.50 25.29 -4.77
C HIS A 507 16.57 26.44 -3.74
N ASP A 508 15.44 27.04 -3.38
CA ASP A 508 15.34 28.06 -2.33
C ASP A 508 15.30 27.41 -0.93
N GLU A 509 16.42 27.51 -0.19
CA GLU A 509 16.57 27.20 1.25
C GLU A 509 15.99 28.30 2.16
#